data_AF-K6WXM3-F1
#
_entry.id   AF-K6WXM3-F1
#
_cell.length_a   1.000
_cell.length_b   1.000
_cell.length_c   1.000
_cell.angle_alpha   90.00
_cell.angle_beta   90.00
_cell.angle_gamma   90.00
#
_symmetry.space_group_name_H-M   'P 1'
#
loop_
_entity.id
_entity.type
_entity.pdbx_description
1 polymer ?
#
loop_
_entity_poly.entity_id
_entity_poly.type
_entity_poly.pdbx_seq_one_letter_code
_entity_poly.pdbx_strand_id
1 'polypeptide(L)'
;MANGRTHSLAGGLTGLAVGLANPELIDKDPKLLLTAPIVGTLFGKLPDILEPAFKNPHHRQFFHSLAFVGLVGYGTKRVYDWDPEDNLEKVVRLLLLCASAGYLSHLVLDAVTPRSLPLVGKLKSS
;
A
#
# COMPACT_ATOMS: atom_id res chain seq x y z
N MET A 1 -8.18 14.76 -9.22
CA MET A 1 -6.90 14.09 -8.90
C MET A 1 -6.97 13.74 -7.43
N ALA A 2 -6.75 12.47 -7.05
CA ALA A 2 -6.58 12.16 -5.63
C ALA A 2 -5.38 12.97 -5.13
N ASN A 3 -5.55 13.61 -3.97
CA ASN A 3 -4.47 14.37 -3.34
C ASN A 3 -3.90 13.53 -2.20
N GLY A 4 -2.77 13.96 -1.62
CA GLY A 4 -2.12 13.20 -0.56
C GLY A 4 -3.00 12.86 0.65
N ARG A 5 -4.09 13.62 0.91
CA ARG A 5 -5.07 13.28 1.96
C ARG A 5 -5.97 12.12 1.55
N THR A 6 -6.42 12.09 0.29
CA THR A 6 -7.22 10.99 -0.26
C THR A 6 -6.44 9.67 -0.19
N HIS A 7 -5.16 9.67 -0.61
CA HIS A 7 -4.31 8.48 -0.55
C HIS A 7 -4.02 8.04 0.90
N SER A 8 -3.81 9.00 1.80
CA SER A 8 -3.67 8.70 3.24
C SER A 8 -4.90 8.00 3.80
N LEU A 9 -6.09 8.56 3.50
CA LEU A 9 -7.35 8.05 4.03
C LEU A 9 -7.64 6.67 3.46
N ALA A 10 -7.49 6.48 2.14
CA ALA A 10 -7.68 5.20 1.50
C ALA A 10 -6.72 4.14 2.07
N GLY A 11 -5.44 4.49 2.21
CA GLY A 11 -4.45 3.62 2.82
C GLY A 11 -4.83 3.22 4.25
N GLY A 12 -5.23 4.18 5.08
CA GLY A 12 -5.69 3.93 6.44
C GLY A 12 -6.92 3.03 6.50
N LEU A 13 -7.92 3.27 5.66
CA LEU A 13 -9.13 2.43 5.58
C LEU A 13 -8.81 1.00 5.14
N THR A 14 -7.92 0.84 4.15
CA THR A 14 -7.50 -0.51 3.72
C THR A 14 -6.69 -1.22 4.80
N GLY A 15 -5.82 -0.51 5.53
CA GLY A 15 -5.09 -1.08 6.67
C GLY A 15 -6.02 -1.51 7.80
N LEU A 16 -7.00 -0.68 8.15
CA LEU A 16 -8.04 -1.05 9.12
C LEU A 16 -8.82 -2.29 8.67
N ALA A 17 -9.24 -2.35 7.41
CA ALA A 17 -9.97 -3.49 6.87
C ALA A 17 -9.16 -4.79 6.95
N VAL A 18 -7.85 -4.74 6.61
CA VAL A 18 -6.95 -5.88 6.75
C VAL A 18 -6.81 -6.28 8.23
N GLY A 19 -6.64 -5.33 9.14
CA GLY A 19 -6.62 -5.58 10.59
C GLY A 19 -7.88 -6.31 11.06
N LEU A 20 -9.06 -5.77 10.74
CA LEU A 20 -10.35 -6.34 11.14
C LEU A 20 -10.63 -7.73 10.53
N ALA A 21 -10.00 -8.07 9.41
CA ALA A 21 -10.06 -9.41 8.83
C ALA A 21 -9.20 -10.45 9.56
N ASN A 22 -8.41 -10.04 10.57
CA ASN A 22 -7.56 -10.91 11.41
C ASN A 22 -7.90 -10.70 12.90
N PRO A 23 -9.15 -10.97 13.32
CA PRO A 23 -9.63 -10.67 14.68
C PRO A 23 -8.82 -11.38 15.77
N GLU A 24 -8.33 -12.60 15.51
CA GLU A 24 -7.53 -13.38 16.46
C GLU A 24 -6.21 -12.69 16.86
N LEU A 25 -5.62 -11.91 15.94
CA LEU A 25 -4.42 -11.12 16.25
C LEU A 25 -4.78 -9.87 17.04
N ILE A 26 -5.91 -9.23 16.73
CA ILE A 26 -6.39 -8.06 17.46
C ILE A 26 -6.79 -8.44 18.90
N ASP A 27 -7.45 -9.57 19.10
CA ASP A 27 -7.84 -10.05 20.42
C ASP A 27 -6.60 -10.30 21.30
N LYS A 28 -5.52 -10.78 20.68
CA LYS A 28 -4.25 -11.05 21.36
C LYS A 28 -3.42 -9.79 21.62
N ASP A 29 -3.37 -8.87 20.67
CA ASP A 29 -2.74 -7.56 20.81
C ASP A 29 -3.65 -6.45 20.25
N PRO A 30 -4.50 -5.84 21.09
CA PRO A 30 -5.44 -4.80 20.67
C PRO A 30 -4.79 -3.57 20.05
N LYS A 31 -3.48 -3.35 20.28
CA LYS A 31 -2.74 -2.24 19.65
C LYS A 31 -2.68 -2.39 18.13
N LEU A 32 -2.79 -3.62 17.61
CA LEU A 32 -2.82 -3.88 16.17
C LEU A 32 -4.02 -3.22 15.48
N LEU A 33 -5.13 -2.99 16.18
CA LEU A 33 -6.28 -2.24 15.66
C LEU A 33 -5.93 -0.81 15.28
N LEU A 34 -4.98 -0.19 16.00
CA LEU A 34 -4.47 1.15 15.69
C LEU A 34 -3.27 1.10 14.74
N THR A 35 -2.38 0.11 14.91
CA THR A 35 -1.17 -0.02 14.09
C THR A 35 -1.52 -0.30 12.62
N ALA A 36 -2.51 -1.15 12.34
CA ALA A 36 -2.90 -1.52 10.99
C ALA A 36 -3.28 -0.31 10.09
N PRO A 37 -4.20 0.60 10.50
CA PRO A 37 -4.48 1.81 9.72
C PRO A 37 -3.31 2.79 9.64
N ILE A 38 -2.44 2.86 10.66
CA ILE A 38 -1.23 3.71 10.59
C ILE A 38 -0.30 3.20 9.48
N VAL A 39 -0.02 1.89 9.46
CA VAL A 39 0.81 1.28 8.42
C VAL A 39 0.19 1.49 7.04
N GLY A 40 -1.11 1.22 6.89
CA GLY A 40 -1.81 1.48 5.63
C GLY A 40 -1.72 2.94 5.19
N THR A 41 -1.85 3.90 6.11
CA THR A 41 -1.72 5.34 5.81
C THR A 41 -0.33 5.71 5.34
N LEU A 42 0.72 5.19 6.00
CA LEU A 42 2.11 5.47 5.64
C LEU A 42 2.43 4.93 4.25
N PHE A 43 2.03 3.69 3.96
CA PHE A 43 2.29 3.04 2.68
C PHE A 43 1.38 3.52 1.56
N GLY A 44 0.18 4.01 1.88
CA GLY A 44 -0.68 4.71 0.93
C GLY A 44 -0.08 6.04 0.43
N LYS A 45 0.92 6.61 1.12
CA LYS A 45 1.68 7.77 0.65
C LYS A 45 3.01 7.42 0.00
N LEU A 46 3.46 6.18 0.16
CA LEU A 46 4.80 5.77 -0.25
C LEU A 46 5.07 5.98 -1.74
N PRO A 47 4.11 5.74 -2.68
CA PRO A 47 4.35 6.02 -4.09
C PRO A 47 4.76 7.48 -4.34
N ASP A 48 4.03 8.44 -3.75
CA ASP A 48 4.33 9.88 -3.87
C ASP A 48 5.65 10.27 -3.19
N ILE A 49 6.06 9.56 -2.12
CA ILE A 49 7.36 9.79 -1.46
C ILE A 49 8.50 9.30 -2.36
N LEU A 50 8.33 8.14 -3.01
CA LEU A 50 9.31 7.55 -3.92
C LEU A 50 9.39 8.31 -5.27
N GLU A 51 8.26 8.86 -5.74
CA GLU A 51 8.19 9.70 -6.94
C GLU A 51 7.51 11.06 -6.68
N PRO A 52 8.21 12.01 -6.03
CA PRO A 52 7.59 13.27 -5.65
C PRO A 52 7.09 14.12 -6.82
N ALA A 53 5.93 14.74 -6.62
CA ALA A 53 5.23 15.58 -7.61
C ALA A 53 5.83 16.99 -7.81
N PHE A 54 6.81 17.41 -7.00
CA PHE A 54 7.29 18.79 -6.79
C PHE A 54 7.00 19.83 -7.89
N LYS A 55 7.42 19.60 -9.14
CA LYS A 55 7.16 20.51 -10.28
C LYS A 55 6.87 19.76 -11.58
N ASN A 56 6.63 18.45 -11.51
CA ASN A 56 6.42 17.64 -12.71
C ASN A 56 5.03 17.00 -12.66
N PRO A 57 4.08 17.46 -13.51
CA PRO A 57 2.79 16.79 -13.61
C PRO A 57 2.93 15.33 -14.07
N HIS A 58 4.06 14.96 -14.71
CA HIS A 58 4.42 13.61 -15.14
C HIS A 58 5.24 12.80 -14.12
N HIS A 59 5.17 13.10 -12.82
CA HIS A 59 5.91 12.35 -11.80
C HIS A 59 5.53 10.87 -11.71
N ARG A 60 4.28 10.49 -12.04
CA ARG A 60 3.79 9.11 -12.07
C ARG A 60 4.54 8.30 -13.11
N GLN A 61 5.58 7.60 -12.69
CA GLN A 61 6.46 6.84 -13.56
C GLN A 61 6.55 5.38 -13.07
N PHE A 62 7.70 4.94 -12.61
CA PHE A 62 7.97 3.53 -12.30
C PHE A 62 7.17 3.06 -11.08
N PHE A 63 7.22 3.80 -9.97
CA PHE A 63 6.50 3.45 -8.74
C PHE A 63 4.97 3.64 -8.84
N HIS A 64 4.51 4.34 -9.88
CA HIS A 64 3.10 4.48 -10.24
C HIS A 64 2.75 3.68 -11.50
N SER A 65 3.43 2.58 -11.82
CA SER A 65 3.16 1.81 -13.04
C SER A 65 2.32 0.56 -12.82
N LEU A 66 1.69 0.03 -13.88
CA LEU A 66 1.02 -1.27 -13.84
C LEU A 66 2.01 -2.42 -13.59
N ALA A 67 3.25 -2.32 -14.06
CA ALA A 67 4.30 -3.27 -13.72
C ALA A 67 4.54 -3.29 -12.21
N PHE A 68 4.54 -2.12 -11.56
CA PHE A 68 4.68 -2.01 -10.11
C PHE A 68 3.43 -2.48 -9.36
N VAL A 69 2.22 -2.25 -9.89
CA VAL A 69 0.99 -2.92 -9.41
C VAL A 69 1.19 -4.44 -9.41
N GLY A 70 1.68 -5.01 -10.51
CA GLY A 70 1.96 -6.43 -10.65
C GLY A 70 2.99 -6.93 -9.65
N LEU A 71 4.07 -6.17 -9.43
CA LEU A 71 5.13 -6.51 -8.47
C LEU A 71 4.59 -6.53 -7.03
N VAL A 72 3.91 -5.46 -6.60
CA VAL A 72 3.33 -5.35 -5.26
C VAL A 72 2.22 -6.39 -5.08
N GLY A 73 1.39 -6.62 -6.09
CA GLY A 73 0.34 -7.64 -6.08
C GLY A 73 0.90 -9.06 -5.95
N TYR A 74 1.96 -9.39 -6.70
CA TYR A 74 2.65 -10.67 -6.59
C TYR A 74 3.27 -10.85 -5.20
N GLY A 75 3.96 -9.84 -4.67
CA GLY A 75 4.50 -9.86 -3.31
C GLY A 75 3.41 -10.03 -2.26
N THR A 76 2.29 -9.32 -2.40
CA THR A 76 1.11 -9.44 -1.53
C THR A 76 0.56 -10.86 -1.54
N LYS A 77 0.42 -11.47 -2.72
CA LYS A 77 0.00 -12.86 -2.85
C LYS A 77 0.96 -13.81 -2.14
N ARG A 78 2.28 -13.59 -2.23
CA ARG A 78 3.28 -14.41 -1.54
C ARG A 78 3.20 -14.26 -0.02
N VAL A 79 2.96 -13.05 0.49
CA VAL A 79 2.73 -12.77 1.91
C VAL A 79 1.39 -13.37 2.38
N TYR A 80 0.36 -13.30 1.55
CA TYR A 80 -0.95 -13.87 1.86
C TYR A 80 -0.87 -15.40 1.93
N ASP A 81 -0.14 -16.06 1.03
CA ASP A 81 0.02 -17.51 1.05
C ASP A 81 1.05 -18.02 2.06
N TRP A 82 1.84 -17.12 2.66
CA TRP A 82 2.82 -17.49 3.67
C TRP A 82 2.12 -18.00 4.93
N ASP A 83 2.46 -19.22 5.34
CA ASP A 83 2.01 -19.82 6.59
C ASP A 83 3.00 -19.48 7.73
N PRO A 84 2.61 -18.59 8.67
CA PRO A 84 3.50 -18.14 9.74
C PRO A 84 3.57 -19.16 10.89
N GLU A 85 4.78 -19.49 11.31
CA GLU A 85 5.04 -20.51 12.34
C GLU A 85 4.77 -20.00 13.76
N ASP A 86 4.97 -18.70 14.00
CA ASP A 86 4.83 -18.08 15.31
C ASP A 86 4.03 -16.76 15.31
N ASN A 87 3.89 -16.16 16.49
CA ASN A 87 3.12 -14.93 16.65
C ASN A 87 3.82 -13.71 16.04
N LEU A 88 5.15 -13.65 16.07
CA LEU A 88 5.90 -12.55 15.47
C LEU A 88 5.70 -12.59 13.96
N GLU A 89 5.81 -13.76 13.34
CA GLU A 89 5.56 -13.96 11.92
C GLU A 89 4.13 -13.59 11.52
N LYS A 90 3.13 -13.94 12.34
CA LYS A 90 1.73 -13.51 12.12
C LYS A 90 1.59 -11.99 12.13
N VAL A 91 2.22 -11.30 13.08
CA VAL A 91 2.21 -9.84 13.15
C VAL A 91 2.93 -9.26 11.94
N VAL A 92 4.11 -9.77 11.57
CA VAL A 92 4.85 -9.32 10.40
C VAL A 92 4.02 -9.50 9.12
N ARG A 93 3.38 -10.66 8.94
CA ARG A 93 2.46 -10.92 7.83
C ARG A 93 1.33 -9.90 7.79
N LEU A 94 0.69 -9.62 8.93
CA LEU A 94 -0.37 -8.60 9.03
C LEU A 94 0.14 -7.22 8.61
N LEU A 95 1.29 -6.78 9.13
CA LEU A 95 1.86 -5.47 8.80
C LEU A 95 2.23 -5.36 7.31
N LEU A 96 2.77 -6.43 6.72
CA LEU A 96 3.08 -6.48 5.29
C LEU A 96 1.81 -6.41 4.43
N LEU A 97 0.74 -7.09 4.82
CA LEU A 97 -0.55 -7.01 4.12
C LEU A 97 -1.17 -5.61 4.24
N CYS A 98 -1.11 -4.97 5.42
CA CYS A 98 -1.55 -3.58 5.59
C CYS A 98 -0.73 -2.61 4.72
N ALA A 99 0.58 -2.80 4.68
CA ALA A 99 1.49 -1.98 3.89
C ALA A 99 1.18 -2.11 2.38
N SER A 100 1.04 -3.35 1.89
CA SER A 100 0.77 -3.57 0.48
C SER A 100 -0.64 -3.16 0.07
N ALA A 101 -1.65 -3.36 0.93
CA ALA A 101 -3.01 -2.86 0.71
C ALA A 101 -3.02 -1.32 0.63
N GLY A 102 -2.28 -0.65 1.51
CA GLY A 102 -2.10 0.80 1.47
C GLY A 102 -1.48 1.26 0.15
N TYR A 103 -0.37 0.66 -0.27
CA TYR A 103 0.29 0.96 -1.55
C TYR A 103 -0.64 0.74 -2.75
N LEU A 104 -1.32 -0.41 -2.80
CA LEU A 104 -2.24 -0.74 -3.89
C LEU A 104 -3.44 0.21 -3.92
N SER A 105 -3.95 0.67 -2.76
CA SER A 105 -5.03 1.66 -2.71
C SER A 105 -4.65 2.97 -3.41
N HIS A 106 -3.39 3.41 -3.25
CA HIS A 106 -2.86 4.58 -3.95
C HIS A 106 -2.87 4.38 -5.47
N LEU A 107 -2.31 3.26 -5.93
CA LEU A 107 -2.24 2.94 -7.35
C LEU A 107 -3.62 2.79 -7.98
N VAL A 108 -4.57 2.14 -7.29
CA VAL A 108 -5.96 2.01 -7.76
C VAL A 108 -6.61 3.38 -7.91
N LEU A 109 -6.47 4.25 -6.91
CA LEU A 109 -6.99 5.62 -6.97
C LEU A 109 -6.39 6.42 -8.12
N ASP A 110 -5.11 6.23 -8.42
CA ASP A 110 -4.46 6.89 -9.54
C ASP A 110 -4.84 6.29 -10.90
N ALA A 111 -5.05 4.97 -10.97
CA ALA A 111 -5.45 4.26 -12.18
C ALA A 111 -6.84 4.69 -12.69
N VAL A 112 -7.77 5.02 -11.78
CA VAL A 112 -9.12 5.48 -12.12
C VAL A 112 -9.20 6.96 -12.49
N THR A 113 -8.08 7.70 -12.42
CA THR A 113 -8.04 9.07 -12.94
C THR A 113 -7.87 9.07 -14.47
N PRO A 114 -8.28 10.14 -15.18
CA PRO A 114 -8.10 10.22 -16.65
C PRO A 114 -6.65 10.05 -17.13
N ARG A 115 -5.67 10.37 -16.27
CA ARG A 115 -4.24 10.21 -16.56
C ARG A 115 -3.79 8.75 -16.45
N SER A 116 -4.45 7.96 -15.60
CA SER A 116 -4.14 6.57 -15.26
C SER A 116 -2.66 6.32 -14.90
N LEU A 117 -2.23 5.06 -14.97
CA LEU A 117 -0.88 4.60 -14.69
C LEU A 117 -0.14 4.23 -16.00
N PRO A 118 1.14 4.56 -16.16
CA PRO A 118 1.96 4.01 -17.24
C PRO A 118 2.10 2.47 -17.12
N LEU A 119 2.36 1.79 -18.24
CA LEU A 119 2.56 0.33 -18.20
C LEU A 119 3.78 -0.07 -17.37
N VAL A 120 4.94 0.54 -17.61
CA VAL A 120 6.21 0.24 -16.90
C VAL A 120 6.81 1.48 -16.22
N GLY A 121 6.51 2.68 -16.75
CA GLY A 121 7.14 3.92 -16.30
C GLY A 121 8.64 3.99 -16.62
N LYS A 122 9.26 5.15 -16.37
CA LYS A 122 10.72 5.32 -16.48
C LYS A 122 11.30 5.62 -15.11
N LEU A 123 12.43 5.02 -14.76
CA LEU A 123 13.22 5.52 -13.64
C LEU A 123 13.75 6.91 -14.01
N LYS A 124 13.60 7.90 -13.12
CA LYS A 124 14.22 9.21 -13.33
C LYS A 124 15.74 9.03 -13.34
N SER A 125 16.34 9.09 -14.53
CA SER A 125 17.77 9.42 -14.66
C SER A 125 17.92 10.87 -14.25
N SER A 126 18.71 11.13 -13.21
CA SER A 126 19.24 12.46 -12.92
C SER A 126 20.02 13.00 -14.11
#